data_AF-A0A1V9VWI3-F1
#
_entry.id   AF-A0A1V9VWI3-F1
#
_cell.length_a   1.000
_cell.length_b   1.000
_cell.length_c   1.000
_cell.angle_alpha   90.00
_cell.angle_beta   90.00
_cell.angle_gamma   90.00
#
_symmetry.space_group_name_H-M   'P 1'
#
loop_
_entity.id
_entity.type
_entity.pdbx_description
1 polymer ?
#
loop_
_entity_poly.entity_id
_entity_poly.type
_entity_poly.pdbx_seq_one_letter_code
_entity_poly.pdbx_strand_id
1 'polypeptide(L)'
;MEQLLNQAKTLLHQNEEILSFTSCSLEIFIYRTVSRPGMLILTNKRLFFYGPDFAGNSLFEEYSFDNISSLKVEKNIFGHKILFRYGNEWVKIKHIQSENPKIFVQKIREKLQG
;
A
#
# COMPACT_ATOMS: atom_id res chain seq x y z
N MET A 1 1.73 14.34 -6.82
CA MET A 1 0.83 13.46 -6.01
C MET A 1 -0.54 13.35 -6.66
N GLU A 2 -1.20 14.47 -6.98
CA GLU A 2 -2.52 14.47 -7.64
C GLU A 2 -2.57 13.69 -8.95
N GLN A 3 -1.56 13.84 -9.82
CA GLN A 3 -1.50 13.10 -11.08
C GLN A 3 -1.45 11.57 -10.88
N LEU A 4 -0.66 11.10 -9.90
CA LEU A 4 -0.54 9.67 -9.58
C LEU A 4 -1.84 9.12 -9.00
N LEU A 5 -2.53 9.89 -8.15
CA LEU A 5 -3.85 9.54 -7.64
C LEU A 5 -4.90 9.49 -8.76
N ASN A 6 -4.88 10.44 -9.70
CA ASN A 6 -5.79 10.45 -10.84
C ASN A 6 -5.58 9.24 -11.76
N GLN A 7 -4.33 8.84 -11.99
CA GLN A 7 -4.02 7.59 -12.69
C GLN A 7 -4.48 6.36 -11.90
N ALA A 8 -4.26 6.32 -10.58
CA ALA A 8 -4.74 5.20 -9.76
C ALA A 8 -6.26 5.06 -9.79
N LYS A 9 -7.01 6.17 -9.86
CA LYS A 9 -8.47 6.16 -9.99
C LYS A 9 -8.95 5.47 -11.28
N THR A 10 -8.17 5.48 -12.36
CA THR A 10 -8.57 4.78 -13.60
C THR A 10 -8.46 3.26 -13.49
N LEU A 11 -7.84 2.74 -12.42
CA LEU A 11 -7.70 1.31 -12.15
C LEU A 11 -8.81 0.74 -11.27
N LEU A 12 -9.72 1.59 -10.78
CA LEU A 12 -10.84 1.18 -9.94
C LEU A 12 -11.86 0.39 -10.76
N HIS A 13 -12.33 -0.71 -10.18
CA HIS A 13 -13.45 -1.46 -10.72
C HIS A 13 -14.77 -0.69 -10.56
N GLN A 14 -15.82 -1.13 -11.26
CA GLN A 14 -17.16 -0.56 -11.07
C GLN A 14 -17.59 -0.68 -9.60
N ASN A 15 -18.12 0.40 -9.02
CA ASN A 15 -18.52 0.49 -7.60
C ASN A 15 -17.35 0.30 -6.61
N GLU A 16 -16.12 0.53 -7.04
CA GLU A 16 -14.94 0.60 -6.16
C GLU A 16 -14.63 2.06 -5.81
N GLU A 17 -14.48 2.34 -4.52
CA GLU A 17 -14.25 3.69 -3.98
C GLU A 17 -13.00 3.71 -3.11
N ILE A 18 -12.21 4.77 -3.24
CA ILE A 18 -11.03 5.00 -2.40
C ILE A 18 -11.48 5.50 -1.02
N LEU A 19 -11.15 4.76 0.03
CA LEU A 19 -11.46 5.10 1.42
C LEU A 19 -10.32 5.89 2.09
N SER A 20 -9.08 5.62 1.69
CA SER A 20 -7.90 6.29 2.19
C SER A 20 -6.70 6.00 1.30
N PHE A 21 -5.69 6.87 1.32
CA PHE A 21 -4.41 6.59 0.69
C PHE A 21 -3.27 7.22 1.49
N THR A 22 -2.04 6.76 1.24
CA THR A 22 -0.83 7.40 1.76
C THR A 22 0.31 7.28 0.75
N SER A 23 1.10 8.34 0.60
CA SER A 23 2.34 8.30 -0.18
C SER A 23 3.41 7.55 0.60
N CYS A 24 4.09 6.62 -0.07
CA CYS A 24 5.03 5.72 0.57
C CYS A 24 6.02 5.12 -0.43
N SER A 25 6.79 4.14 0.00
CA SER A 25 7.56 3.26 -0.88
C SER A 25 7.28 1.79 -0.59
N LEU A 26 7.19 0.98 -1.65
CA LEU A 26 6.99 -0.46 -1.57
C LEU A 26 8.33 -1.20 -1.67
N GLU A 27 8.54 -2.17 -0.79
CA GLU A 27 9.62 -3.17 -0.87
C GLU A 27 8.98 -4.57 -0.92
N ILE A 28 9.08 -5.21 -2.08
CA ILE A 28 8.66 -6.60 -2.32
C ILE A 28 9.88 -7.51 -2.45
N PHE A 29 9.74 -8.74 -1.95
CA PHE A 29 10.85 -9.68 -1.76
C PHE A 29 11.49 -10.14 -3.08
N ILE A 30 10.77 -10.08 -4.20
CA ILE A 30 11.26 -10.51 -5.52
C ILE A 30 12.35 -9.56 -6.07
N TYR A 31 12.33 -8.26 -5.73
CA TYR A 31 13.27 -7.25 -6.26
C TYR A 31 14.36 -6.82 -5.26
N ARG A 32 14.73 -7.71 -4.33
CA ARG A 32 15.68 -7.53 -3.20
C ARG A 32 16.72 -6.41 -3.37
N THR A 33 16.34 -5.16 -3.07
CA THR A 33 17.15 -4.05 -2.50
C THR A 33 16.52 -2.68 -2.70
N VAL A 34 15.60 -2.48 -3.65
CA VAL A 34 15.16 -1.13 -4.01
C VAL A 34 13.68 -0.89 -3.69
N SER A 35 13.44 0.12 -2.85
CA SER A 35 12.09 0.58 -2.52
C SER A 35 11.55 1.41 -3.69
N ARG A 36 10.32 1.11 -4.13
CA ARG A 36 9.64 1.81 -5.22
C ARG A 36 8.77 2.94 -4.66
N PRO A 37 8.97 4.21 -5.03
CA PRO A 37 8.08 5.28 -4.58
C PRO A 37 6.69 5.10 -5.20
N GLY A 38 5.65 5.48 -4.46
CA GLY A 38 4.28 5.42 -4.95
C GLY A 38 3.26 5.71 -3.87
N MET A 39 2.08 5.15 -4.02
CA MET A 39 0.96 5.30 -3.10
C MET A 39 0.40 3.95 -2.73
N LEU A 40 0.12 3.77 -1.44
CA LEU A 40 -0.68 2.66 -0.96
C LEU A 40 -2.12 3.17 -0.78
N ILE A 41 -3.06 2.50 -1.44
CA ILE A 41 -4.43 2.95 -1.61
C ILE A 41 -5.35 1.87 -1.06
N LEU A 42 -6.19 2.25 -0.10
CA LEU A 42 -7.23 1.42 0.47
C LEU A 42 -8.56 1.76 -0.21
N THR A 43 -9.23 0.75 -0.75
CA THR A 43 -10.59 0.88 -1.29
C THR A 43 -11.59 0.09 -0.45
N ASN A 44 -12.87 0.20 -0.79
CA ASN A 44 -13.91 -0.66 -0.23
C ASN A 44 -13.77 -2.14 -0.64
N LYS A 45 -12.94 -2.47 -1.64
CA LYS A 45 -12.78 -3.84 -2.17
C LYS A 45 -11.40 -4.47 -1.98
N ARG A 46 -10.33 -3.69 -1.96
CA ARG A 46 -8.94 -4.19 -1.89
C ARG A 46 -7.99 -3.13 -1.34
N LEU A 47 -6.78 -3.58 -1.04
CA LEU A 47 -5.62 -2.71 -0.86
C LEU A 47 -4.76 -2.84 -2.11
N PHE A 48 -4.23 -1.74 -2.65
CA PHE A 48 -3.27 -1.82 -3.75
C PHE A 48 -2.20 -0.75 -3.68
N PHE A 49 -1.03 -1.04 -4.23
CA PHE A 49 0.04 -0.10 -4.42
C PHE A 49 0.09 0.34 -5.89
N TYR A 50 0.32 1.63 -6.11
CA TYR A 50 0.52 2.19 -7.44
C TYR A 50 1.66 3.21 -7.44
N GLY A 51 2.60 3.08 -8.38
CA GLY A 51 3.74 3.98 -8.51
C GLY A 51 4.54 3.70 -9.78
N PRO A 52 5.57 4.49 -10.10
CA PRO A 52 6.46 4.19 -11.20
C PRO A 52 7.41 3.02 -10.88
N ASP A 53 7.70 2.20 -11.89
CA ASP A 53 8.84 1.29 -11.90
C ASP A 53 10.15 2.04 -12.28
N PHE A 54 11.26 1.31 -12.49
CA PHE A 54 12.54 1.90 -12.87
C PHE A 54 12.62 2.42 -14.30
N ALA A 55 11.80 1.88 -15.20
CA ALA A 55 11.75 2.29 -16.60
C ALA A 55 10.73 3.43 -16.81
N GLY A 56 10.05 3.87 -15.74
CA GLY A 56 9.00 4.88 -15.79
C GLY A 56 7.62 4.33 -16.16
N ASN A 57 7.47 3.01 -16.26
CA ASN A 57 6.16 2.37 -16.44
C ASN A 57 5.41 2.32 -15.10
N SER A 58 4.11 2.01 -15.16
CA SER A 58 3.31 1.82 -13.94
C SER A 58 3.58 0.47 -13.29
N LEU A 59 4.01 0.50 -12.03
CA LEU A 59 3.99 -0.62 -11.10
C LEU A 59 2.65 -0.63 -10.36
N PHE A 60 1.93 -1.74 -10.47
CA PHE A 60 0.67 -1.99 -9.78
C PHE A 60 0.74 -3.32 -9.05
N GLU A 61 0.43 -3.31 -7.75
CA GLU A 61 0.41 -4.50 -6.91
C GLU A 61 -0.90 -4.53 -6.13
N GLU A 62 -1.69 -5.59 -6.32
CA GLU A 62 -2.99 -5.78 -5.67
C GLU A 62 -2.89 -6.75 -4.49
N TYR A 63 -3.60 -6.41 -3.41
CA TYR A 63 -3.73 -7.21 -2.22
C TYR A 63 -5.20 -7.36 -1.85
N SER A 64 -5.80 -8.51 -2.20
CA SER A 64 -7.13 -8.88 -1.73
C SER A 64 -7.13 -9.04 -0.20
N PHE A 65 -8.20 -8.56 0.46
CA PHE A 65 -8.32 -8.60 1.92
C PHE A 65 -8.22 -10.01 2.49
N ASP A 66 -8.82 -11.01 1.83
CA ASP A 66 -8.82 -12.41 2.27
C ASP A 66 -7.42 -13.02 2.42
N ASN A 67 -6.44 -12.47 1.69
CA ASN A 67 -5.07 -12.96 1.66
C ASN A 67 -4.11 -12.14 2.54
N ILE A 68 -4.57 -11.02 3.12
CA ILE A 68 -3.77 -10.17 3.99
C ILE A 68 -3.83 -10.71 5.42
N SER A 69 -2.67 -10.92 6.03
CA SER A 69 -2.58 -11.29 7.45
C SER A 69 -1.41 -10.58 8.14
N SER A 70 -1.31 -10.73 9.46
CA SER A 70 -0.17 -10.22 10.24
C SER A 70 0.12 -8.71 10.08
N LEU A 71 -0.92 -7.91 9.83
CA LEU A 71 -0.81 -6.46 9.59
C LEU A 71 -0.37 -5.69 10.83
N LYS A 72 0.77 -5.00 10.75
CA LYS A 72 1.36 -4.22 11.84
C LYS A 72 2.05 -2.95 11.38
N VAL A 73 2.18 -2.00 12.31
CA VAL A 73 3.04 -0.82 12.18
C VAL A 73 4.24 -1.00 13.08
N GLU A 74 5.44 -0.80 12.54
CA GLU A 74 6.69 -0.75 13.31
C GLU A 74 7.29 0.65 13.22
N LYS A 75 7.96 1.10 14.29
CA LYS A 75 8.70 2.37 14.32
C LYS A 75 10.15 2.06 14.64
N ASN A 76 11.08 2.59 13.85
CA ASN A 76 12.50 2.54 14.14
C ASN A 76 13.17 3.89 13.86
N ILE A 77 14.51 3.96 13.94
CA ILE A 77 15.28 5.19 13.70
C ILE A 77 15.13 5.74 12.27
N PHE A 78 14.66 4.92 11.31
CA PHE A 78 14.41 5.30 9.92
C PHE A 78 12.92 5.63 9.66
N GLY A 79 12.13 5.81 10.73
CA GLY A 79 10.71 6.15 10.66
C GLY A 79 9.77 4.96 10.81
N HIS A 80 8.54 5.16 10.37
CA HIS A 80 7.48 4.14 10.45
C HIS A 80 7.49 3.22 9.24
N LYS A 81 7.07 1.98 9.46
CA LYS A 81 6.88 0.95 8.45
C LYS A 81 5.53 0.28 8.65
N ILE A 82 4.84 -0.04 7.56
CA ILE A 82 3.68 -0.95 7.58
C ILE A 82 4.18 -2.28 7.03
N LEU A 83 3.89 -3.36 7.75
CA LEU A 83 4.22 -4.72 7.35
C LEU A 83 2.97 -5.58 7.39
N PHE A 84 2.80 -6.41 6.37
CA PHE A 84 1.76 -7.44 6.35
C PHE A 84 2.23 -8.64 5.54
N ARG A 85 1.63 -9.79 5.81
CA ARG A 85 1.75 -10.99 5.00
C ARG A 85 0.72 -10.94 3.89
N TYR A 86 1.12 -11.32 2.69
CA TYR A 86 0.21 -11.62 1.59
C TYR A 86 0.56 -13.01 1.06
N GLY A 87 -0.28 -14.00 1.36
CA GLY A 87 0.10 -15.41 1.22
C GLY A 87 1.39 -15.73 2.00
N ASN A 88 2.41 -16.22 1.29
CA ASN A 88 3.69 -16.60 1.89
C ASN A 88 4.75 -15.49 1.89
N GLU A 89 4.42 -14.29 1.40
CA GLU A 89 5.38 -13.18 1.27
C GLU A 89 5.14 -12.09 2.30
N TRP A 90 6.22 -11.40 2.70
CA TRP A 90 6.13 -10.18 3.50
C TRP A 90 6.15 -8.96 2.59
N VAL A 91 5.09 -8.18 2.66
CA VAL A 91 5.01 -6.86 2.03
C VAL A 91 5.45 -5.81 3.04
N LYS A 92 6.37 -4.94 2.61
CA LYS A 92 6.91 -3.87 3.45
C LYS A 92 6.70 -2.52 2.81
N ILE A 93 6.11 -1.61 3.57
CA ILE A 93 5.83 -0.24 3.15
C ILE A 93 6.66 0.69 4.04
N LYS A 94 7.46 1.55 3.42
CA LYS A 94 8.41 2.46 4.07
C LYS A 94 8.20 3.90 3.58
N HIS A 95 8.97 4.85 4.11
CA HIS A 95 8.97 6.27 3.72
C HIS A 95 7.56 6.87 3.65
N ILE A 96 6.73 6.55 4.63
CA ILE A 96 5.32 6.93 4.67
C ILE A 96 5.23 8.41 5.01
N GLN A 97 4.58 9.20 4.15
CA GLN A 97 4.47 10.66 4.32
C GLN A 97 3.32 11.09 5.23
N SER A 98 2.51 10.15 5.73
CA SER A 98 1.46 10.43 6.72
C SER A 98 2.07 10.71 8.09
N GLU A 99 1.58 11.75 8.77
CA GLU A 99 1.96 12.09 10.15
C GLU A 99 1.66 10.96 11.14
N ASN A 100 0.64 10.14 10.88
CA ASN A 100 0.29 9.00 11.73
C ASN A 100 -0.15 7.76 10.92
N PRO A 101 0.81 6.90 10.52
CA PRO A 101 0.53 5.68 9.77
C PRO A 101 -0.40 4.68 10.48
N LYS A 102 -0.57 4.80 11.81
CA LYS A 102 -1.48 3.94 12.57
C LYS A 102 -2.95 4.20 12.18
N ILE A 103 -3.32 5.43 11.85
CA ILE A 103 -4.69 5.76 11.41
C ILE A 103 -5.00 5.04 10.09
N PHE A 104 -4.07 5.08 9.14
CA PHE A 104 -4.21 4.37 7.88
C PHE A 104 -4.33 2.84 8.08
N VAL A 105 -3.46 2.26 8.91
CA VAL A 105 -3.53 0.83 9.24
C VAL A 105 -4.81 0.45 9.97
N GLN A 106 -5.35 1.32 10.82
CA GLN A 106 -6.62 1.06 11.50
C GLN A 106 -7.77 0.92 10.50
N LYS A 107 -7.86 1.81 9.50
CA LYS A 107 -8.84 1.68 8.41
C LYS A 107 -8.70 0.39 7.62
N ILE A 108 -7.46 -0.08 7.39
CA ILE A 108 -7.25 -1.39 6.75
C ILE A 108 -7.80 -2.50 7.64
N ARG A 109 -7.53 -2.47 8.95
CA ARG A 109 -8.02 -3.51 9.89
C ARG A 109 -9.54 -3.59 9.92
N GLU A 110 -10.24 -2.46 9.88
CA GLU A 110 -11.70 -2.43 9.79
C GLU A 110 -12.22 -3.16 8.55
N LYS A 111 -11.46 -3.14 7.44
CA LYS A 111 -11.77 -3.88 6.21
C LYS A 111 -11.36 -5.35 6.23
N LEU A 112 -10.47 -5.77 7.12
CA LEU A 112 -10.07 -7.18 7.28
C LEU A 112 -10.97 -7.95 8.26
N GLN A 113 -11.81 -7.26 9.03
CA GLN A 113 -12.67 -7.84 10.07
C GLN A 113 -14.15 -7.95 9.66
N GLY A 114 -14.52 -7.42 8.49
CA GLY A 114 -15.87 -7.48 7.93
C GLY A 114 -15.88 -8.29 6.66
#